data_AF-Q6LIE3-F1
#
_entry.id   AF-Q6LIE3-F1
#
_cell.length_a   1.000
_cell.length_b   1.000
_cell.length_c   1.000
_cell.angle_alpha   90.00
_cell.angle_beta   90.00
_cell.angle_gamma   90.00
#
_symmetry.space_group_name_H-M   'P 1'
#
loop_
_entity.id
_entity.type
_entity.pdbx_description
1 polymer ?
#
loop_
_entity_poly.entity_id
_entity_poly.type
_entity_poly.pdbx_seq_one_letter_code
_entity_poly.pdbx_strand_id
1 'polypeptide(L)'
;MYSQAPLPFMVLHQHQRGTAGWVDETVTPSPKTIYHKSKIQAEQILKNISNLFNLPVTVLQMSRCFPEPAPLMAVYRLTRGIDARDVASAHACAVDKRLSGFRRYIISGQTPFNKTSCEQLYHSADDAIREYAPSLASDFANRGWRLPQTLDRVYDSTLAQQELGWLPKYDYESVLSMLDNEIAEVLPATRHR
;
A
#
# COMPACT_ATOMS: atom_id res chain seq x y z
N MET A 1 -2.51 -26.09 9.32
CA MET A 1 -3.16 -24.86 9.83
C MET A 1 -2.91 -23.77 8.82
N TYR A 2 -3.89 -23.48 7.95
CA TYR A 2 -3.81 -22.35 7.04
C TYR A 2 -4.00 -21.08 7.87
N SER A 3 -2.91 -20.35 8.09
CA SER A 3 -2.97 -18.98 8.62
C SER A 3 -3.61 -18.11 7.54
N GLN A 4 -4.92 -17.85 7.66
CA GLN A 4 -5.56 -16.78 6.92
C GLN A 4 -5.08 -15.46 7.56
N ALA A 5 -3.94 -14.96 7.08
CA ALA A 5 -3.62 -13.55 7.24
C ALA A 5 -4.83 -12.75 6.71
N PRO A 6 -5.27 -11.68 7.40
CA PRO A 6 -6.37 -10.86 6.92
C PRO A 6 -6.01 -10.36 5.51
N LEU A 7 -6.81 -10.77 4.53
CA LEU A 7 -6.64 -10.31 3.15
C LEU A 7 -6.62 -8.78 3.16
N PRO A 8 -5.67 -8.13 2.47
CA PRO A 8 -5.59 -6.68 2.43
C PRO A 8 -6.94 -6.08 2.01
N PHE A 9 -7.27 -4.96 2.63
CA PHE A 9 -8.50 -4.21 2.39
C PHE A 9 -8.68 -4.00 0.88
N MET A 10 -9.87 -4.39 0.42
CA MET A 10 -10.45 -4.03 -0.87
C MET A 10 -9.46 -4.12 -2.04
N VAL A 11 -9.51 -5.26 -2.75
CA VAL A 11 -8.77 -5.43 -3.99
C VAL A 11 -9.37 -4.50 -5.06
N LEU A 12 -8.93 -3.26 -5.08
CA LEU A 12 -9.08 -2.31 -6.17
C LEU A 12 -8.13 -2.79 -7.28
N HIS A 13 -8.69 -3.39 -8.32
CA HIS A 13 -7.93 -3.70 -9.52
C HIS A 13 -8.59 -2.99 -10.68
N GLN A 14 -7.86 -2.09 -11.33
CA GLN A 14 -7.85 -2.09 -12.78
C GLN A 14 -6.73 -3.06 -13.19
N HIS A 15 -7.10 -4.25 -13.63
CA HIS A 15 -6.15 -5.17 -14.26
C HIS A 15 -6.46 -5.15 -15.75
N GLN A 16 -5.66 -4.40 -16.51
CA GLN A 16 -5.55 -4.63 -17.94
C GLN A 16 -4.48 -5.72 -18.12
N ARG A 17 -4.67 -6.65 -19.06
CA ARG A 17 -3.65 -7.69 -19.29
C ARG A 17 -2.32 -7.01 -19.66
N GLY A 18 -1.23 -7.41 -19.02
CA GLY A 18 0.11 -6.89 -19.32
C GLY A 18 0.49 -5.61 -18.56
N THR A 19 -0.34 -5.09 -17.65
CA THR A 19 0.00 -3.88 -16.90
C THR A 19 -0.29 -4.01 -15.41
N ALA A 20 0.57 -3.41 -14.59
CA ALA A 20 0.34 -3.27 -13.17
C ALA A 20 -0.84 -2.31 -12.93
N GLY A 21 -1.69 -2.62 -11.95
CA GLY A 21 -2.80 -1.72 -11.61
C GLY A 21 -2.32 -0.48 -10.84
N TRP A 22 -2.61 0.72 -11.34
CA TRP A 22 -2.49 1.94 -10.54
C TRP A 22 -3.77 2.14 -9.74
N VAL A 23 -3.65 2.18 -8.42
CA VAL A 23 -4.78 2.22 -7.50
C VAL A 23 -4.82 3.57 -6.80
N ASP A 24 -5.76 4.42 -7.22
CA ASP A 24 -6.13 5.69 -6.59
C ASP A 24 -7.62 5.64 -6.14
N GLU A 25 -8.12 6.70 -5.51
CA GLU A 25 -9.50 6.79 -5.01
C GLU A 25 -10.58 6.75 -6.10
N THR A 26 -10.20 6.90 -7.37
CA THR A 26 -11.10 6.85 -8.53
C THR A 26 -11.35 5.43 -9.02
N VAL A 27 -10.53 4.46 -8.59
CA VAL A 27 -10.70 3.05 -8.97
C VAL A 27 -11.97 2.48 -8.35
N THR A 28 -12.81 1.88 -9.19
CA THR A 28 -13.99 1.14 -8.71
C THR A 28 -13.57 -0.23 -8.18
N PRO A 29 -13.87 -0.58 -6.92
CA PRO A 29 -13.50 -1.87 -6.36
C PRO A 29 -14.29 -3.02 -6.97
N SER A 30 -13.58 -4.12 -7.27
CA SER A 30 -14.17 -5.38 -7.72
C SER A 30 -14.02 -6.43 -6.62
N PRO A 31 -15.08 -6.68 -5.81
CA PRO A 31 -14.97 -7.52 -4.64
C PRO A 31 -14.80 -8.99 -5.00
N LYS A 32 -13.62 -9.56 -4.66
CA LYS A 32 -13.32 -10.98 -4.84
C LYS A 32 -13.81 -11.90 -3.70
N THR A 33 -14.22 -11.34 -2.57
CA THR A 33 -14.62 -12.09 -1.38
C THR A 33 -15.88 -11.50 -0.74
N ILE A 34 -16.57 -12.28 0.11
CA ILE A 34 -17.70 -11.79 0.90
C ILE A 34 -17.28 -10.61 1.78
N TYR A 35 -16.12 -10.69 2.42
CA TYR A 35 -15.57 -9.61 3.24
C TYR A 35 -15.40 -8.30 2.43
N HIS A 36 -14.91 -8.39 1.19
CA HIS A 36 -14.81 -7.21 0.32
C HIS A 36 -16.18 -6.60 0.02
N LYS A 37 -17.20 -7.43 -0.25
CA LYS A 37 -18.57 -6.93 -0.47
C LYS A 37 -19.10 -6.20 0.76
N SER A 38 -18.91 -6.78 1.95
CA SER A 38 -19.35 -6.16 3.21
C SER A 38 -18.67 -4.81 3.47
N LYS A 39 -17.38 -4.67 3.17
CA LYS A 39 -16.66 -3.40 3.34
C LYS A 39 -17.14 -2.32 2.37
N ILE A 40 -17.33 -2.66 1.09
CA ILE A 40 -17.87 -1.72 0.09
C ILE A 40 -19.27 -1.25 0.49
N GLN A 41 -20.12 -2.17 0.95
CA GLN A 41 -21.47 -1.82 1.43
C GLN A 41 -21.42 -0.91 2.66
N ALA A 42 -20.52 -1.18 3.61
CA ALA A 42 -20.34 -0.32 4.78
C ALA A 42 -19.94 1.10 4.38
N GLU A 43 -19.01 1.27 3.43
CA GLU A 43 -18.65 2.60 2.92
C GLU A 43 -19.81 3.32 2.24
N GLN A 44 -20.64 2.58 1.49
CA GLN A 44 -21.82 3.18 0.86
C GLN A 44 -22.85 3.64 1.91
N ILE A 45 -23.06 2.87 2.97
CA ILE A 45 -23.92 3.26 4.09
C ILE A 45 -23.38 4.52 4.77
N LEU A 46 -22.07 4.54 5.06
CA LEU A 46 -21.39 5.70 5.65
C LEU A 46 -21.52 6.96 4.77
N LYS A 47 -21.40 6.82 3.45
CA LYS A 47 -21.62 7.91 2.50
C LYS A 47 -23.06 8.43 2.57
N ASN A 48 -24.04 7.54 2.63
CA ASN A 48 -25.45 7.94 2.77
C ASN A 48 -25.70 8.67 4.09
N ILE A 49 -25.14 8.19 5.21
CA ILE A 49 -25.24 8.86 6.53
C ILE A 49 -24.60 10.25 6.47
N SER A 50 -23.40 10.37 5.90
CA SER A 50 -22.72 11.65 5.74
C SER A 50 -23.58 12.66 4.97
N ASN A 51 -24.18 12.23 3.85
CA ASN A 51 -25.03 13.08 3.03
C ASN A 51 -26.34 13.48 3.74
N LEU A 52 -26.97 12.56 4.46
CA LEU A 52 -28.25 12.81 5.13
C LEU A 52 -28.12 13.72 6.35
N PHE A 53 -27.07 13.52 7.15
CA PHE A 53 -26.91 14.20 8.44
C PHE A 53 -25.85 15.31 8.41
N ASN A 54 -25.26 15.58 7.24
CA ASN A 54 -24.09 16.45 7.08
C ASN A 54 -22.95 16.09 8.05
N LEU A 55 -22.82 14.79 8.36
CA LEU A 55 -21.81 14.28 9.27
C LEU A 55 -20.49 14.13 8.50
N PRO A 56 -19.39 14.79 8.91
CA PRO A 56 -18.07 14.54 8.32
C PRO A 56 -17.69 13.08 8.53
N VAL A 57 -17.42 12.37 7.43
CA VAL A 57 -17.01 10.97 7.46
C VAL A 57 -15.79 10.80 6.56
N THR A 58 -14.69 10.30 7.14
CA THR A 58 -13.48 9.96 6.40
C THR A 58 -13.24 8.46 6.48
N VAL A 59 -13.08 7.82 5.33
CA VAL A 59 -12.71 6.41 5.19
C VAL A 59 -11.25 6.32 4.77
N LEU A 60 -10.45 5.62 5.56
CA LEU A 60 -9.04 5.36 5.28
C LEU A 60 -8.86 3.93 4.78
N GLN A 61 -8.51 3.78 3.50
CA GLN A 61 -8.24 2.51 2.86
C GLN A 61 -6.74 2.23 2.93
N MET A 62 -6.31 1.62 4.03
CA MET A 62 -4.90 1.29 4.21
C MET A 62 -4.46 0.12 3.32
N SER A 63 -3.23 0.21 2.81
CA SER A 63 -2.55 -0.92 2.18
C SER A 63 -2.00 -1.88 3.25
N ARG A 64 -1.14 -2.83 2.87
CA ARG A 64 -0.75 -3.93 3.78
C ARG A 64 0.28 -3.47 4.81
N CYS A 65 0.11 -3.86 6.07
CA CYS A 65 1.04 -3.56 7.15
C CYS A 65 1.37 -4.77 8.05
N PHE A 66 1.37 -5.98 7.49
CA PHE A 66 1.68 -7.21 8.23
C PHE A 66 3.19 -7.53 8.22
N PRO A 67 3.71 -8.22 9.26
CA PRO A 67 5.09 -8.69 9.31
C PRO A 67 5.40 -9.74 8.24
N GLU A 68 6.45 -9.52 7.48
CA GLU A 68 6.73 -10.24 6.23
C GLU A 68 8.24 -10.36 6.00
N PRO A 69 8.70 -11.34 5.19
CA PRO A 69 10.13 -11.47 4.89
C PRO A 69 10.70 -10.17 4.33
N ALA A 70 11.84 -9.72 4.86
CA ALA A 70 12.43 -8.42 4.56
C ALA A 70 12.54 -8.10 3.06
N PRO A 71 12.96 -9.02 2.16
CA PRO A 71 13.01 -8.71 0.72
C PRO A 71 11.62 -8.34 0.18
N LEU A 72 10.60 -9.11 0.56
CA LEU A 72 9.23 -8.87 0.12
C LEU A 72 8.68 -7.56 0.69
N MET A 73 8.92 -7.33 1.98
CA MET A 73 8.42 -6.15 2.68
C MET A 73 9.04 -4.86 2.16
N ALA A 74 10.35 -4.85 1.87
CA ALA A 74 11.06 -3.71 1.31
C ALA A 74 10.51 -3.33 -0.08
N VAL A 75 10.29 -4.31 -0.97
CA VAL A 75 9.65 -4.05 -2.28
C VAL A 75 8.22 -3.57 -2.12
N TYR A 76 7.47 -4.13 -1.16
CA TYR A 76 6.09 -3.71 -0.94
C TYR A 76 5.99 -2.29 -0.41
N ARG A 77 6.99 -1.76 0.30
CA ARG A 77 7.02 -0.33 0.67
C ARG A 77 7.00 0.60 -0.54
N LEU A 78 7.47 0.15 -1.71
CA LEU A 78 7.38 0.93 -2.95
C LEU A 78 6.02 0.86 -3.65
N THR A 79 5.16 -0.10 -3.31
CA THR A 79 4.01 -0.44 -4.17
C THR A 79 2.69 -0.65 -3.43
N ARG A 80 2.66 -1.46 -2.38
CA ARG A 80 1.38 -1.94 -1.78
C ARG A 80 1.48 -2.22 -0.27
N GLY A 81 2.49 -1.65 0.36
CA GLY A 81 2.78 -1.80 1.77
C GLY A 81 2.88 -0.45 2.45
N ILE A 82 2.59 -0.45 3.74
CA ILE A 82 2.68 0.70 4.64
C ILE A 82 3.05 0.25 6.05
N ASP A 83 3.69 1.13 6.81
CA ASP A 83 3.95 0.90 8.23
C ASP A 83 2.70 1.18 9.08
N ALA A 84 2.46 0.37 10.11
CA ALA A 84 1.30 0.55 10.98
C ALA A 84 1.32 1.92 11.70
N ARG A 85 2.50 2.48 11.96
CA ARG A 85 2.65 3.82 12.55
C ARG A 85 2.22 4.92 11.58
N ASP A 86 2.43 4.72 10.28
CA ASP A 86 1.94 5.63 9.24
C ASP A 86 0.41 5.53 9.07
N VAL A 87 -0.16 4.34 9.23
CA VAL A 87 -1.62 4.17 9.31
C VAL A 87 -2.19 4.93 10.51
N ALA A 88 -1.57 4.79 11.69
CA ALA A 88 -2.01 5.49 12.90
C ALA A 88 -1.92 7.02 12.74
N SER A 89 -0.83 7.53 12.16
CA SER A 89 -0.68 8.97 11.91
C SER A 89 -1.70 9.50 10.90
N ALA A 90 -2.09 8.71 9.89
CA ALA A 90 -3.15 9.08 8.96
C ALA A 90 -4.50 9.28 9.65
N HIS A 91 -4.83 8.43 10.63
CA HIS A 91 -6.05 8.60 11.43
C HIS A 91 -6.03 9.91 12.22
N ALA A 92 -4.88 10.24 12.84
CA ALA A 92 -4.73 11.51 13.56
C ALA A 92 -4.91 12.71 12.62
N CYS A 93 -4.27 12.70 11.45
CA CYS A 93 -4.42 13.75 10.44
C CYS A 93 -5.87 13.89 9.95
N ALA A 94 -6.57 12.78 9.71
CA ALA A 94 -7.96 12.79 9.28
C ALA A 94 -8.90 13.43 10.33
N VAL A 95 -8.67 13.12 11.61
CA VAL A 95 -9.44 13.71 12.72
C VAL A 95 -9.14 15.20 12.89
N ASP A 96 -7.88 15.60 12.80
CA ASP A 96 -7.46 17.01 12.92
C ASP A 96 -8.03 17.86 11.78
N LYS A 97 -7.92 17.38 10.54
CA LYS A 97 -8.43 18.09 9.36
C LYS A 97 -9.95 18.14 9.29
N ARG A 98 -10.61 17.06 9.71
CA ARG A 98 -12.08 16.94 9.82
C ARG A 98 -12.83 17.49 8.60
N LEU A 99 -12.38 17.11 7.40
CA LEU A 99 -12.97 17.60 6.15
C LEU A 99 -14.45 17.23 6.05
N SER A 100 -15.25 18.16 5.51
CA SER A 100 -16.69 17.98 5.40
C SER A 100 -17.09 16.93 4.36
N GLY A 101 -18.30 16.38 4.54
CA GLY A 101 -18.88 15.36 3.68
C GLY A 101 -18.20 13.99 3.84
N PHE A 102 -18.45 13.12 2.86
CA PHE A 102 -17.82 11.81 2.78
C PHE A 102 -16.52 11.91 1.98
N ARG A 103 -15.41 11.51 2.61
CA ARG A 103 -14.09 11.43 1.99
C ARG A 103 -13.56 10.02 2.08
N ARG A 104 -12.81 9.62 1.05
CA ARG A 104 -12.08 8.37 1.00
C ARG A 104 -10.64 8.71 0.65
N TYR A 105 -9.69 8.06 1.31
CA TYR A 105 -8.27 8.20 1.02
C TYR A 105 -7.58 6.84 1.02
N ILE A 106 -6.68 6.63 0.07
CA ILE A 106 -5.73 5.52 0.10
C ILE A 106 -4.59 5.89 1.01
N ILE A 107 -4.34 5.02 1.99
CA ILE A 107 -3.27 5.17 2.97
C ILE A 107 -2.21 4.10 2.68
N SER A 108 -1.18 4.47 1.93
CA SER A 108 -0.08 3.57 1.53
C SER A 108 1.28 4.27 1.63
N GLY A 109 2.35 3.49 1.71
CA GLY A 109 3.73 4.00 1.67
C GLY A 109 4.00 4.81 0.41
N GLN A 110 5.02 5.68 0.47
CA GLN A 110 5.43 6.49 -0.67
C GLN A 110 5.89 5.60 -1.83
N THR A 111 5.38 5.87 -3.03
CA THR A 111 5.84 5.22 -4.26
C THR A 111 6.73 6.17 -5.06
N PRO A 112 7.87 5.70 -5.62
CA PRO A 112 8.66 6.45 -6.59
C PRO A 112 8.11 6.31 -8.03
N PHE A 113 7.19 5.38 -8.24
CA PHE A 113 6.61 5.10 -9.56
C PHE A 113 5.51 6.09 -9.91
N ASN A 114 5.09 6.08 -11.17
CA ASN A 114 3.91 6.79 -11.64
C ASN A 114 3.08 5.89 -12.58
N LYS A 115 1.94 6.39 -13.05
CA LYS A 115 1.03 5.65 -13.93
C LYS A 115 1.71 5.10 -15.20
N THR A 116 2.72 5.78 -15.75
CA THR A 116 3.41 5.33 -16.97
C THR A 116 4.39 4.19 -16.70
N SER A 117 4.81 4.00 -15.44
CA SER A 117 5.69 2.89 -15.03
C SER A 117 4.95 1.54 -15.00
N CYS A 118 3.61 1.51 -15.08
CA CYS A 118 2.81 0.29 -14.85
C CYS A 118 3.10 -0.87 -15.82
N GLU A 119 3.42 -0.61 -17.08
CA GLU A 119 3.77 -1.67 -18.04
C GLU A 119 5.12 -2.29 -17.70
N GLN A 120 6.14 -1.45 -17.45
CA GLN A 120 7.46 -1.87 -17.02
C GLN A 120 7.41 -2.63 -15.69
N LEU A 121 6.62 -2.16 -14.71
CA LEU A 121 6.41 -2.87 -13.45
C LEU A 121 5.83 -4.28 -13.64
N TYR A 122 4.99 -4.50 -14.66
CA TYR A 122 4.41 -5.81 -14.90
C TYR A 122 5.39 -6.76 -15.60
N HIS A 123 6.14 -6.25 -16.58
CA HIS A 123 6.99 -7.06 -17.46
C HIS A 123 8.46 -7.17 -17.03
N SER A 124 8.99 -6.16 -16.35
CA SER A 124 10.39 -6.01 -15.96
C SER A 124 10.53 -5.19 -14.67
N ALA A 125 9.91 -5.70 -13.59
CA ALA A 125 9.89 -5.00 -12.30
C ALA A 125 11.29 -4.77 -11.70
N ASP A 126 12.23 -5.66 -11.97
CA ASP A 126 13.61 -5.52 -11.49
C ASP A 126 14.31 -4.35 -12.18
N ASP A 127 14.09 -4.14 -13.48
CA ASP A 127 14.60 -2.96 -14.18
C ASP A 127 13.93 -1.68 -13.68
N ALA A 128 12.61 -1.70 -13.45
CA ALA A 128 11.92 -0.57 -12.84
C ALA A 128 12.49 -0.23 -11.45
N ILE A 129 12.78 -1.23 -10.61
CA ILE A 129 13.38 -1.00 -9.29
C ILE A 129 14.80 -0.44 -9.44
N ARG A 130 15.62 -0.94 -10.37
CA ARG A 130 16.96 -0.38 -10.63
C ARG A 130 16.91 1.08 -11.06
N GLU A 131 15.90 1.46 -11.83
CA GLU A 131 15.71 2.83 -12.32
C GLU A 131 15.19 3.77 -11.24
N TYR A 132 14.10 3.40 -10.57
CA TYR A 132 13.38 4.29 -9.65
C TYR A 132 13.83 4.17 -8.18
N ALA A 133 14.50 3.09 -7.79
CA ALA A 133 15.01 2.85 -6.44
C ALA A 133 16.39 2.14 -6.48
N PRO A 134 17.43 2.78 -7.07
CA PRO A 134 18.74 2.15 -7.27
C PRO A 134 19.44 1.74 -5.96
N SER A 135 19.20 2.46 -4.87
CA SER A 135 19.72 2.10 -3.54
C SER A 135 19.15 0.78 -3.06
N LEU A 136 17.83 0.58 -3.17
CA LEU A 136 17.19 -0.69 -2.83
C LEU A 136 17.72 -1.84 -3.71
N ALA A 137 17.91 -1.61 -5.01
CA ALA A 137 18.49 -2.62 -5.90
C ALA A 137 19.90 -3.03 -5.47
N SER A 138 20.70 -2.07 -5.00
CA SER A 138 22.05 -2.31 -4.46
C SER A 138 22.01 -3.07 -3.14
N ASP A 139 21.09 -2.73 -2.23
CA ASP A 139 20.89 -3.46 -0.98
C ASP A 139 20.50 -4.92 -1.23
N PHE A 140 19.66 -5.18 -2.23
CA PHE A 140 19.32 -6.53 -2.65
C PHE A 140 20.56 -7.31 -3.12
N ALA A 141 21.38 -6.71 -3.99
CA ALA A 141 22.60 -7.35 -4.48
C ALA A 141 23.59 -7.64 -3.35
N ASN A 142 23.84 -6.67 -2.46
CA ASN A 142 24.74 -6.80 -1.32
C ASN A 142 24.31 -7.90 -0.34
N ARG A 143 23.00 -8.11 -0.19
CA ARG A 143 22.41 -9.12 0.70
C ARG A 143 22.18 -10.47 0.01
N GLY A 144 22.56 -10.60 -1.26
CA GLY A 144 22.34 -11.82 -2.06
C GLY A 144 20.86 -12.11 -2.35
N TRP A 145 19.99 -11.10 -2.27
CA TRP A 145 18.56 -11.22 -2.57
C TRP A 145 18.30 -10.95 -4.06
N ARG A 146 17.21 -11.52 -4.56
CA ARG A 146 16.77 -11.33 -5.95
C ARG A 146 15.62 -10.35 -6.02
N LEU A 147 15.72 -9.38 -6.93
CA LEU A 147 14.60 -8.50 -7.25
C LEU A 147 13.46 -9.29 -7.92
N PRO A 148 12.19 -8.93 -7.67
CA PRO A 148 11.06 -9.53 -8.36
C PRO A 148 11.08 -9.18 -9.85
N GLN A 149 10.63 -10.09 -10.69
CA GLN A 149 10.53 -9.87 -12.13
C GLN A 149 9.21 -9.19 -12.53
N THR A 150 8.19 -9.26 -11.66
CA THR A 150 6.87 -8.70 -11.92
C THR A 150 6.26 -8.13 -10.64
N LEU A 151 5.58 -6.99 -10.76
CA LEU A 151 4.79 -6.34 -9.74
C LEU A 151 3.39 -6.05 -10.28
N ASP A 152 2.37 -6.38 -9.51
CA ASP A 152 1.00 -6.46 -10.01
C ASP A 152 0.19 -5.17 -9.83
N ARG A 153 0.62 -4.27 -8.95
CA ARG A 153 -0.09 -3.03 -8.61
C ARG A 153 0.77 -2.03 -7.84
N VAL A 154 0.35 -0.77 -7.86
CA VAL A 154 0.83 0.33 -7.01
C VAL A 154 -0.37 1.04 -6.38
N TYR A 155 -0.30 1.35 -5.09
CA TYR A 155 -1.27 2.17 -4.37
C TYR A 155 -0.73 3.60 -4.25
N ASP A 156 -1.51 4.53 -4.76
CA ASP A 156 -1.20 5.95 -4.78
C ASP A 156 -1.90 6.66 -3.63
N SER A 157 -1.11 7.20 -2.71
CA SER A 157 -1.62 7.92 -1.54
C SER A 157 -1.56 9.45 -1.70
N THR A 158 -1.30 9.96 -2.91
CA THR A 158 -1.11 11.39 -3.19
C THR A 158 -2.27 12.26 -2.67
N LEU A 159 -3.52 11.81 -2.83
CA LEU A 159 -4.68 12.59 -2.38
C LEU A 159 -4.70 12.75 -0.85
N ALA A 160 -4.38 11.70 -0.10
CA ALA A 160 -4.24 11.77 1.35
C ALA A 160 -3.17 12.78 1.76
N GLN A 161 -2.06 12.82 1.02
CA GLN A 161 -0.97 13.75 1.30
C GLN A 161 -1.40 15.20 1.08
N GLN A 162 -2.09 15.46 -0.01
CA GLN A 162 -2.54 16.80 -0.38
C GLN A 162 -3.66 17.32 0.54
N GLU A 163 -4.70 16.52 0.79
CA GLU A 163 -5.88 16.99 1.51
C GLU A 163 -5.76 16.84 3.03
N LEU A 164 -5.07 15.80 3.51
CA LEU A 164 -4.89 15.59 4.95
C LEU A 164 -3.61 16.21 5.50
N GLY A 165 -2.66 16.59 4.64
CA GLY A 165 -1.31 16.98 5.08
C GLY A 165 -0.55 15.83 5.73
N TRP A 166 -0.94 14.59 5.43
CA TRP A 166 -0.32 13.38 5.96
C TRP A 166 0.83 12.94 5.06
N LEU A 167 1.97 12.52 5.61
CA LEU A 167 3.08 11.98 4.82
C LEU A 167 3.53 10.64 5.43
N PRO A 168 3.62 9.56 4.64
CA PRO A 168 4.19 8.31 5.12
C PRO A 168 5.69 8.50 5.38
N LYS A 169 6.18 8.05 6.54
CA LYS A 169 7.55 8.27 7.00
C LYS A 169 8.43 7.03 6.94
N TYR A 170 7.83 5.84 6.89
CA TYR A 170 8.55 4.57 7.01
C TYR A 170 8.58 3.85 5.66
N ASP A 171 9.69 4.04 4.95
CA ASP A 171 10.01 3.53 3.62
C ASP A 171 10.71 2.15 3.65
N TYR A 172 11.38 1.76 2.56
CA TYR A 172 12.11 0.48 2.51
C TYR A 172 13.39 0.52 3.36
N GLU A 173 14.03 1.67 3.51
CA GLU A 173 15.20 1.86 4.37
C GLU A 173 14.83 1.55 5.82
N SER A 174 13.65 1.97 6.26
CA SER A 174 13.13 1.61 7.58
C SER A 174 12.98 0.09 7.76
N VAL A 175 12.59 -0.64 6.71
CA VAL A 175 12.48 -2.12 6.74
C VAL A 175 13.86 -2.75 6.89
N LEU A 176 14.85 -2.27 6.15
CA LEU A 176 16.23 -2.77 6.24
C LEU A 176 16.84 -2.49 7.62
N SER A 177 16.62 -1.27 8.14
CA SER A 177 17.04 -0.91 9.50
C SER A 177 16.38 -1.79 10.55
N MET A 178 15.07 -2.06 10.45
CA MET A 178 14.37 -2.97 11.36
C MET A 178 14.93 -4.40 11.29
N LEU A 179 15.24 -4.90 10.10
CA LEU A 179 15.88 -6.21 9.95
C LEU A 179 17.26 -6.25 10.62
N ASP A 180 18.10 -5.25 10.36
CA ASP A 180 19.47 -5.19 10.87
C ASP A 180 19.52 -5.04 12.41
N ASN A 181 18.46 -4.51 13.00
CA ASN A 181 18.27 -4.39 14.45
C ASN A 181 17.41 -5.53 15.05
N GLU A 182 17.11 -6.59 14.28
CA GLU A 182 16.36 -7.77 14.72
C GLU A 182 14.95 -7.47 15.29
N ILE A 183 14.28 -6.47 14.72
CA ILE A 183 12.93 -6.05 15.08
C ILE A 183 11.89 -7.01 14.49
N ALA A 184 10.99 -7.54 15.33
CA ALA A 184 10.05 -8.61 14.97
C ALA A 184 9.02 -8.25 13.89
N GLU A 185 8.77 -6.96 13.68
CA GLU A 185 7.91 -6.43 12.61
C GLU A 185 8.41 -6.78 11.20
N VAL A 186 9.70 -7.09 11.05
CA VAL A 186 10.29 -7.52 9.78
C VAL A 186 10.83 -8.94 9.95
N LEU A 187 10.29 -9.88 9.19
CA LEU A 187 10.75 -11.27 9.26
C LEU A 187 12.06 -11.42 8.49
N PRO A 188 12.99 -12.27 8.95
CA PRO A 188 14.22 -12.53 8.22
C PRO A 188 13.93 -13.12 6.84
N ALA A 189 14.85 -12.92 5.90
CA ALA A 189 14.74 -13.51 4.56
C ALA A 189 14.61 -15.04 4.65
N THR A 190 13.58 -15.60 4.01
CA THR A 190 13.43 -17.04 3.91
C THR A 190 14.57 -17.62 3.08
N ARG A 191 15.43 -18.42 3.72
CA ARG A 191 16.44 -19.20 3.00
C ARG A 191 15.72 -20.26 2.17
N HIS A 192 15.66 -20.08 0.86
CA HIS A 192 15.34 -21.19 -0.02
C HIS A 192 16.51 -22.19 0.08
N ARG A 193 16.26 -23.33 0.73
CA ARG A 193 17.11 -24.52 0.58
C ARG A 193 16.86 -25.12 -0.79
#